data_AF-A0A2M8LB99-F1
#
_entry.id   AF-A0A2M8LB99-F1
#
_cell.length_a   1.000
_cell.length_b   1.000
_cell.length_c   1.000
_cell.angle_alpha   90.00
_cell.angle_beta   90.00
_cell.angle_gamma   90.00
#
_symmetry.space_group_name_H-M   'P 1'
#
loop_
_entity.id
_entity.type
_entity.pdbx_description
1 polymer ?
#
loop_
_entity_poly.entity_id
_entity_poly.type
_entity_poly.pdbx_seq_one_letter_code
_entity_poly.pdbx_strand_id
1 'polypeptide(L)'
;MVSKFAQVIPTDASHEEVQKAIENKDDPLWVMIKERFVSLKKILTDLIALGKYSEVDRNIFDRDFNSSDFKVGLEPKLFHFDDNISVGEIITEMDREGYRPGTLGDLLSYGANNPHKNTGSWIMALGSIVIFGDRRVAVCIVEYSTRELELTWAGGKINPAYFFLAVRK
;
A
#
# COMPACT_ATOMS: atom_id res chain seq x y z
N MET A 1 -0.71 -31.69 10.56
CA MET A 1 -1.58 -30.65 11.13
C MET A 1 -1.35 -29.39 10.32
N VAL A 2 -2.12 -29.21 9.26
CA VAL A 2 -1.94 -28.11 8.30
C VAL A 2 -2.69 -26.90 8.84
N SER A 3 -2.00 -25.77 8.97
CA SER A 3 -2.54 -24.51 9.50
C SER A 3 -3.81 -24.11 8.73
N LYS A 4 -4.92 -23.98 9.47
CA LYS A 4 -6.27 -23.67 8.96
C LYS A 4 -6.44 -22.25 8.40
N PHE A 5 -5.36 -21.49 8.19
CA PHE A 5 -5.42 -20.10 7.72
C PHE A 5 -5.20 -19.93 6.21
N ALA A 6 -4.96 -21.02 5.45
CA ALA A 6 -4.58 -20.94 4.04
C ALA A 6 -5.71 -21.21 3.04
N GLN A 7 -6.94 -21.45 3.47
CA GLN A 7 -8.08 -21.62 2.56
C GLN A 7 -9.30 -20.94 3.16
N VAL A 8 -9.81 -19.95 2.42
CA VAL A 8 -11.21 -19.54 2.23
C VAL A 8 -11.13 -18.06 1.90
N ILE A 9 -11.41 -17.71 0.65
CA ILE A 9 -12.24 -16.58 0.20
C ILE A 9 -12.12 -16.54 -1.34
N PRO A 10 -13.24 -16.48 -2.08
CA PRO A 10 -13.23 -16.13 -3.49
C PRO A 10 -12.82 -14.66 -3.63
N THR A 11 -11.72 -14.41 -4.35
CA THR A 11 -11.21 -13.08 -4.71
C THR A 11 -12.09 -12.34 -5.74
N ASP A 12 -13.26 -12.88 -6.07
CA ASP A 12 -13.95 -12.60 -7.32
C ASP A 12 -15.34 -11.94 -7.09
N ALA A 13 -15.67 -11.59 -5.83
CA ALA A 13 -16.94 -10.94 -5.51
C ALA A 13 -17.00 -9.53 -6.10
N SER A 14 -18.04 -9.25 -6.86
CA SER A 14 -18.32 -7.95 -7.46
C SER A 14 -18.67 -6.90 -6.40
N HIS A 15 -18.52 -5.63 -6.77
CA HIS A 15 -18.87 -4.50 -5.91
C HIS A 15 -20.33 -4.56 -5.43
N GLU A 16 -21.25 -5.03 -6.27
CA GLU A 16 -22.67 -5.20 -5.93
C GLU A 16 -22.91 -6.30 -4.89
N GLU A 17 -22.19 -7.42 -4.99
CA GLU A 17 -22.30 -8.51 -4.02
C GLU A 17 -21.77 -8.10 -2.64
N VAL A 18 -20.68 -7.33 -2.61
CA VAL A 18 -20.14 -6.74 -1.37
C VAL A 18 -21.15 -5.75 -0.76
N GLN A 19 -21.75 -4.87 -1.56
CA GLN A 19 -22.72 -3.88 -1.08
C GLN A 19 -23.97 -4.56 -0.49
N LYS A 20 -24.47 -5.60 -1.16
CA LYS A 20 -25.63 -6.38 -0.68
C LYS A 20 -25.31 -7.13 0.61
N ALA A 21 -24.10 -7.66 0.76
CA ALA A 21 -23.67 -8.30 2.00
C ALA A 21 -23.56 -7.29 3.15
N ILE A 22 -23.08 -6.06 2.92
CA ILE A 22 -23.02 -5.01 3.95
C ILE A 22 -24.41 -4.70 4.53
N GLU A 23 -25.45 -4.79 3.71
CA GLU A 23 -26.84 -4.52 4.12
C GLU A 23 -27.48 -5.68 4.92
N ASN A 24 -26.95 -6.90 4.81
CA ASN A 24 -27.45 -8.08 5.50
C ASN A 24 -26.40 -8.66 6.48
N LYS A 25 -26.54 -8.32 7.77
CA LYS A 25 -25.56 -8.70 8.81
C LYS A 25 -25.51 -10.20 9.14
N ASP A 26 -26.45 -10.99 8.65
CA ASP A 26 -26.46 -12.45 8.80
C ASP A 26 -25.90 -13.17 7.55
N ASP A 27 -25.52 -12.40 6.50
CA ASP A 27 -24.93 -12.96 5.29
C ASP A 27 -23.54 -13.56 5.60
N PRO A 28 -23.26 -14.82 5.21
CA PRO A 28 -21.93 -15.41 5.37
C PRO A 28 -20.81 -14.58 4.72
N LEU A 29 -21.08 -13.91 3.61
CA LEU A 29 -20.16 -12.97 2.96
C LEU A 29 -19.87 -11.77 3.85
N TRP A 30 -20.87 -11.25 4.57
CA TRP A 30 -20.66 -10.17 5.54
C TRP A 30 -19.78 -10.57 6.72
N VAL A 31 -19.97 -11.76 7.28
CA VAL A 31 -19.12 -12.27 8.37
C VAL A 31 -17.66 -12.35 7.91
N MET A 32 -17.42 -12.89 6.72
CA MET A 32 -16.08 -12.97 6.12
C MET A 32 -15.47 -11.59 5.85
N ILE A 33 -16.26 -10.68 5.25
CA ILE A 33 -15.84 -9.30 4.98
C ILE A 33 -15.44 -8.60 6.29
N LYS A 34 -16.27 -8.74 7.33
CA LYS A 34 -16.03 -8.13 8.64
C LYS A 34 -14.76 -8.67 9.31
N GLU A 35 -14.56 -9.98 9.33
CA GLU A 35 -13.36 -10.60 9.90
C GLU A 35 -12.09 -10.19 9.15
N ARG A 36 -12.17 -10.10 7.81
CA ARG A 36 -11.08 -9.57 6.97
C ARG A 36 -10.75 -8.12 7.35
N PHE A 37 -11.74 -7.22 7.42
CA PHE A 37 -11.48 -5.82 7.80
C PHE A 37 -10.90 -5.69 9.21
N VAL A 38 -11.41 -6.44 10.18
CA VAL A 38 -10.82 -6.45 11.54
C VAL A 38 -9.34 -6.86 11.49
N SER A 39 -9.00 -7.86 10.69
CA SER A 39 -7.63 -8.35 10.55
C SER A 39 -6.72 -7.34 9.85
N LEU A 40 -7.16 -6.76 8.73
CA LEU A 40 -6.39 -5.77 7.97
C LEU A 40 -6.19 -4.48 8.76
N LYS A 41 -7.23 -3.98 9.42
CA LYS A 41 -7.14 -2.83 10.32
C LYS A 41 -6.10 -3.03 11.41
N LYS A 42 -6.06 -4.23 12.02
CA LYS A 42 -5.05 -4.55 13.03
C LYS A 42 -3.64 -4.53 12.45
N ILE A 43 -3.41 -5.19 11.31
CA ILE A 43 -2.10 -5.21 10.63
C ILE A 43 -1.64 -3.79 10.29
N LEU A 44 -2.52 -2.97 9.70
CA LEU A 44 -2.23 -1.59 9.37
C LEU A 44 -1.85 -0.78 10.63
N THR A 45 -2.61 -0.93 11.72
CA THR A 45 -2.33 -0.26 13.00
C THR A 45 -0.98 -0.67 13.59
N ASP A 46 -0.68 -1.97 13.62
CA ASP A 46 0.58 -2.51 14.14
C ASP A 46 1.77 -2.00 13.31
N LEU A 47 1.65 -2.00 11.98
CA LEU A 47 2.69 -1.53 11.07
C LEU A 47 2.91 -0.01 11.15
N ILE A 48 1.85 0.78 11.29
CA ILE A 48 1.94 2.23 11.53
C ILE A 48 2.67 2.49 12.85
N ALA A 49 2.30 1.79 13.92
CA ALA A 49 2.93 1.95 15.23
C ALA A 49 4.44 1.62 15.19
N LEU A 50 4.82 0.57 14.46
CA LEU A 50 6.23 0.19 14.25
C LEU A 50 7.01 1.25 13.47
N GLY A 51 6.38 1.88 12.47
CA GLY A 51 7.01 2.93 11.66
C GLY A 51 7.17 4.28 12.37
N LYS A 52 6.60 4.45 13.58
CA LYS A 52 6.63 5.69 14.36
C LYS A 52 6.21 6.93 13.56
N TYR A 53 5.19 6.78 12.70
CA TYR A 53 4.63 7.89 11.95
C TYR A 53 4.02 8.91 12.93
N SER A 54 4.39 10.17 12.80
CA SER A 54 3.83 11.27 13.57
C SER A 54 2.44 11.64 13.09
N GLU A 55 2.16 11.43 11.81
CA GLU A 55 0.85 11.65 11.21
C GLU A 55 0.54 10.58 10.16
N VAL A 56 -0.74 10.25 10.04
CA VAL A 56 -1.26 9.34 9.02
C VAL A 56 -2.46 10.01 8.39
N ASP A 57 -2.45 10.13 7.06
CA ASP A 57 -3.58 10.68 6.32
C ASP A 57 -4.85 9.92 6.68
N ARG A 58 -5.84 10.67 7.15
CA ARG A 58 -7.16 10.19 7.55
C ARG A 58 -7.91 9.45 6.44
N ASN A 59 -7.47 9.55 5.20
CA ASN A 59 -8.06 8.86 4.05
C ASN A 59 -7.42 7.48 3.78
N ILE A 60 -6.42 7.06 4.55
CA ILE A 60 -5.85 5.71 4.46
C ILE A 60 -6.72 4.77 5.31
N PHE A 61 -7.64 4.07 4.65
CA PHE A 61 -8.47 3.05 5.29
C PHE A 61 -8.12 1.65 4.80
N ASP A 62 -8.19 0.67 5.70
CA ASP A 62 -7.97 -0.75 5.39
C ASP A 62 -8.90 -1.28 4.29
N ARG A 63 -10.08 -0.67 4.13
CA ARG A 63 -11.04 -1.05 3.09
C ARG A 63 -10.63 -0.72 1.66
N ASP A 64 -9.70 0.21 1.49
CA ASP A 64 -9.25 0.66 0.18
C ASP A 64 -8.10 -0.23 -0.36
N PHE A 65 -7.61 -1.17 0.46
CA PHE A 65 -6.47 -2.04 0.15
C PHE A 65 -6.85 -3.53 0.21
N ASN A 66 -6.22 -4.31 -0.67
CA ASN A 66 -6.34 -5.76 -0.68
C ASN A 66 -5.34 -6.41 0.27
N SER A 67 -5.57 -7.67 0.65
CA SER A 67 -4.61 -8.42 1.48
C SER A 67 -3.23 -8.54 0.82
N SER A 68 -3.18 -8.57 -0.51
CA SER A 68 -1.94 -8.53 -1.28
C SER A 68 -1.13 -7.25 -1.07
N ASP A 69 -1.80 -6.13 -0.77
CA ASP A 69 -1.14 -4.85 -0.51
C ASP A 69 -0.39 -4.84 0.82
N PHE A 70 -0.62 -5.82 1.70
CA PHE A 70 0.10 -5.98 2.96
C PHE A 70 1.23 -7.02 2.87
N LYS A 71 1.48 -7.59 1.68
CA LYS A 71 2.61 -8.51 1.48
C LYS A 71 3.92 -7.75 1.53
N VAL A 72 4.84 -8.25 2.35
CA VAL A 72 6.21 -7.74 2.46
C VAL A 72 7.15 -8.63 1.64
N GLY A 73 7.79 -8.05 0.64
CA GLY A 73 8.85 -8.63 -0.17
C GLY A 73 10.22 -8.47 0.47
N LEU A 74 11.21 -9.08 -0.18
CA LEU A 74 12.61 -9.03 0.25
C LEU A 74 13.39 -8.02 -0.59
N GLU A 75 14.54 -7.58 -0.06
CA GLU A 75 15.51 -6.72 -0.76
C GLU A 75 14.89 -5.43 -1.32
N PRO A 76 14.42 -4.52 -0.45
CA PRO A 76 13.87 -3.25 -0.91
C PRO A 76 14.95 -2.39 -1.60
N LYS A 77 14.57 -1.80 -2.74
CA LYS A 77 15.38 -0.85 -3.50
C LYS A 77 14.57 0.42 -3.74
N LEU A 78 15.21 1.58 -3.59
CA LEU A 78 14.63 2.86 -3.99
C LEU A 78 15.11 3.23 -5.39
N PHE A 79 14.16 3.48 -6.29
CA PHE A 79 14.40 4.04 -7.61
C PHE A 79 14.21 5.56 -7.55
N HIS A 80 15.07 6.30 -8.24
CA HIS A 80 15.00 7.75 -8.38
C HIS A 80 15.20 8.11 -9.84
N PHE A 81 14.50 9.13 -10.31
CA PHE A 81 14.56 9.60 -11.69
C PHE A 81 14.73 11.12 -11.68
N ASP A 82 15.70 11.62 -12.44
CA ASP A 82 16.05 13.04 -12.45
C ASP A 82 15.03 13.91 -13.21
N ASP A 83 14.19 13.28 -14.03
CA ASP A 83 13.17 13.93 -14.87
C ASP A 83 11.76 13.52 -14.48
N ASN A 84 10.78 14.33 -14.90
CA ASN A 84 9.37 14.01 -14.79
C ASN A 84 9.03 12.70 -15.53
N ILE A 85 8.59 11.68 -14.80
CA ILE A 85 8.39 10.32 -15.31
C ILE A 85 6.99 9.79 -15.01
N SER A 86 6.39 9.02 -15.91
CA SER A 86 5.08 8.41 -15.68
C SER A 86 5.18 7.13 -14.85
N VAL A 87 4.08 6.77 -14.17
CA VAL A 87 3.98 5.49 -13.43
C VAL A 87 4.31 4.28 -14.31
N GLY A 88 3.86 4.29 -15.57
CA GLY A 88 4.15 3.19 -16.51
C GLY A 88 5.64 3.04 -16.81
N GLU A 89 6.33 4.16 -17.01
CA GLU A 89 7.79 4.16 -17.25
C GLU A 89 8.56 3.72 -16.00
N ILE A 90 8.17 4.19 -14.81
CA ILE A 90 8.77 3.77 -13.53
C ILE A 90 8.66 2.25 -13.36
N ILE A 91 7.45 1.71 -13.51
CA ILE A 91 7.20 0.26 -13.35
C ILE A 91 7.99 -0.53 -14.39
N THR A 92 8.06 -0.03 -15.63
CA THR A 92 8.85 -0.68 -16.70
C THR A 92 10.33 -0.74 -16.33
N GLU A 93 10.89 0.32 -15.75
CA GLU A 93 12.29 0.32 -15.34
C GLU A 93 12.57 -0.59 -14.15
N MET A 94 11.68 -0.60 -13.15
CA MET A 94 11.74 -1.58 -12.06
C MET A 94 11.72 -3.01 -12.60
N ASP A 95 10.83 -3.29 -13.55
CA ASP A 95 10.66 -4.60 -14.16
C ASP A 95 11.93 -5.08 -14.88
N ARG A 96 12.55 -4.18 -15.67
CA ARG A 96 13.83 -4.42 -16.36
C ARG A 96 14.95 -4.81 -15.40
N GLU A 97 14.97 -4.22 -14.21
CA GLU A 97 15.93 -4.54 -13.16
C GLU A 97 15.56 -5.78 -12.32
N GLY A 98 14.43 -6.44 -12.62
CA GLY A 98 13.97 -7.63 -11.89
C GLY A 98 13.26 -7.32 -10.57
N TYR A 99 12.70 -6.12 -10.45
CA TYR A 99 11.92 -5.67 -9.29
C TYR A 99 10.45 -5.55 -9.63
N ARG A 100 9.59 -5.70 -8.61
CA ARG A 100 8.19 -5.30 -8.66
C ARG A 100 7.98 -4.01 -7.87
N PRO A 101 6.95 -3.22 -8.18
CA PRO A 101 6.56 -2.09 -7.34
C PRO A 101 6.29 -2.55 -5.90
N GLY A 102 6.75 -1.77 -4.93
CA GLY A 102 6.48 -1.98 -3.52
C GLY A 102 5.01 -1.74 -3.20
N THR A 103 4.44 -2.56 -2.33
CA THR A 103 3.07 -2.43 -1.80
C THR A 103 3.04 -1.52 -0.56
N LEU A 104 1.85 -1.27 0.00
CA LEU A 104 1.69 -0.63 1.31
C LEU A 104 2.46 -1.37 2.41
N GLY A 105 2.41 -2.70 2.43
CA GLY A 105 3.14 -3.54 3.38
C GLY A 105 4.65 -3.38 3.24
N ASP A 106 5.16 -3.38 2.00
CA ASP A 106 6.57 -3.09 1.70
C ASP A 106 6.98 -1.72 2.22
N LEU A 107 6.15 -0.69 1.98
CA LEU A 107 6.39 0.68 2.40
C LEU A 107 6.46 0.81 3.91
N LEU A 108 5.47 0.26 4.62
CA LEU A 108 5.42 0.32 6.08
C LEU A 108 6.58 -0.46 6.70
N SER A 109 6.94 -1.62 6.15
CA SER A 109 8.09 -2.42 6.60
C SER A 109 9.41 -1.70 6.33
N TYR A 110 9.58 -1.10 5.14
CA TYR A 110 10.72 -0.27 4.81
C TYR A 110 10.85 0.87 5.82
N GLY A 111 9.73 1.53 6.12
CA GLY A 111 9.69 2.62 7.07
C GLY A 111 10.12 2.20 8.47
N ALA A 112 9.55 1.12 9.00
CA ALA A 112 9.91 0.58 10.32
C ALA A 112 11.40 0.20 10.45
N ASN A 113 11.99 -0.33 9.38
CA ASN A 113 13.39 -0.77 9.36
C ASN A 113 14.39 0.36 9.02
N ASN A 114 13.92 1.48 8.47
CA ASN A 114 14.74 2.64 8.14
C ASN A 114 14.19 3.89 8.85
N PRO A 115 14.20 3.95 10.19
CA PRO A 115 13.76 5.14 10.89
C PRO A 115 14.78 6.28 10.71
N HIS A 116 14.30 7.49 10.36
CA HIS A 116 15.07 8.74 10.34
C HIS A 116 16.19 8.85 9.29
N LYS A 117 15.90 8.67 8.00
CA LYS A 117 16.89 9.01 6.98
C LYS A 117 16.96 10.52 6.67
N ASN A 118 16.06 11.38 7.19
CA ASN A 118 16.15 12.86 7.09
C ASN A 118 16.47 13.33 5.66
N THR A 119 15.93 12.65 4.66
CA THR A 119 16.30 12.88 3.26
C THR A 119 15.44 13.94 2.59
N GLY A 120 14.49 14.57 3.30
CA GLY A 120 13.54 15.49 2.67
C GLY A 120 12.75 14.82 1.54
N SER A 121 12.58 13.50 1.63
CA SER A 121 12.24 12.65 0.49
C SER A 121 10.83 12.09 0.62
N TRP A 122 10.21 11.92 -0.55
CA TRP A 122 8.90 11.32 -0.71
C TRP A 122 9.10 9.91 -1.24
N ILE A 123 8.78 8.89 -0.45
CA ILE A 123 8.95 7.49 -0.84
C ILE A 123 7.59 6.90 -1.18
N MET A 124 7.35 6.58 -2.45
CA MET A 124 6.05 6.12 -2.96
C MET A 124 6.03 4.62 -3.22
N ALA A 125 4.93 3.94 -2.85
CA ALA A 125 4.64 2.55 -3.16
C ALA A 125 3.59 2.42 -4.28
N LEU A 126 4.05 2.21 -5.52
CA LEU A 126 3.21 2.08 -6.70
C LEU A 126 2.52 0.71 -6.84
N GLY A 127 2.84 -0.25 -5.98
CA GLY A 127 2.20 -1.57 -5.93
C GLY A 127 0.84 -1.57 -5.26
N SER A 128 0.45 -0.48 -4.60
CA SER A 128 -0.83 -0.31 -3.90
C SER A 128 -1.49 1.01 -4.29
N ILE A 129 -1.81 1.14 -5.59
CA ILE A 129 -2.54 2.30 -6.12
C ILE A 129 -4.03 2.10 -5.87
N VAL A 130 -4.68 3.10 -5.27
CA VAL A 130 -6.12 3.13 -5.04
C VAL A 130 -6.77 4.20 -5.92
N ILE A 131 -8.05 4.01 -6.22
CA ILE A 131 -8.85 4.97 -6.98
C ILE A 131 -9.67 5.78 -5.97
N PHE A 132 -9.42 7.09 -5.92
CA PHE A 132 -10.15 8.04 -5.09
C PHE A 132 -10.88 9.04 -5.98
N GLY A 133 -12.18 8.81 -6.19
CA GLY A 133 -12.96 9.54 -7.19
C GLY A 133 -12.48 9.20 -8.61
N ASP A 134 -12.04 10.22 -9.36
CA ASP A 134 -11.46 10.10 -10.70
C ASP A 134 -9.91 10.02 -10.68
N ARG A 135 -9.30 9.97 -9.49
CA ARG A 135 -7.85 10.04 -9.32
C ARG A 135 -7.27 8.71 -8.92
N ARG A 136 -6.09 8.39 -9.49
CA ARG A 136 -5.21 7.33 -9.00
C ARG A 136 -4.28 7.92 -7.96
N VAL A 137 -4.27 7.35 -6.76
CA VAL A 137 -3.38 7.78 -5.68
C VAL A 137 -2.59 6.60 -5.16
N ALA A 138 -1.35 6.86 -4.74
CA ALA A 138 -0.46 5.88 -4.15
C ALA A 138 -0.12 6.30 -2.73
N VAL A 139 0.20 5.33 -1.88
CA VAL A 139 0.67 5.62 -0.53
C VAL A 139 2.12 6.05 -0.59
N CYS A 140 2.47 7.11 0.14
CA CYS A 140 3.84 7.56 0.29
C CYS A 140 4.20 7.82 1.75
N ILE A 141 5.48 7.60 2.07
CA ILE A 141 6.10 8.12 3.28
C ILE A 141 6.69 9.48 2.93
N VAL A 142 6.39 10.49 3.73
CA VAL A 142 6.99 11.82 3.65
C VAL A 142 7.91 12.00 4.85
N GLU A 143 9.20 12.24 4.60
CA GLU A 143 10.21 12.47 5.65
C GLU A 143 10.76 13.90 5.58
N TYR A 144 10.26 14.76 6.48
CA TYR A 144 10.81 16.09 6.77
C TYR A 144 11.27 16.16 8.24
N SER A 145 10.82 17.18 9.00
CA SER A 145 10.96 17.21 10.48
C SER A 145 10.08 16.17 11.18
N THR A 146 9.08 15.67 10.46
CA THR A 146 8.07 14.70 10.86
C THR A 146 8.06 13.55 9.86
N ARG A 147 7.45 12.43 10.25
CA ARG A 147 7.28 11.27 9.39
C ARG A 147 5.81 11.01 9.18
N GLU A 148 5.37 11.14 7.96
CA GLU A 148 3.95 11.16 7.63
C GLU A 148 3.68 10.06 6.61
N LEU A 149 2.52 9.43 6.73
CA LEU A 149 2.02 8.47 5.75
C LEU A 149 0.85 9.10 5.01
N GLU A 150 1.00 9.35 3.72
CA GLU A 150 0.06 10.14 2.92
C GLU A 150 -0.43 9.41 1.66
N LEU A 151 -1.56 9.86 1.12
CA LEU A 151 -1.98 9.54 -0.24
C LEU A 151 -1.57 10.67 -1.19
N THR A 152 -0.81 10.34 -2.22
CA THR A 152 -0.35 11.30 -3.23
C THR A 152 -0.79 10.91 -4.63
N TRP A 153 -0.90 11.90 -5.52
CA TRP A 153 -1.37 11.69 -6.88
C TRP A 153 -0.37 10.87 -7.70
N ALA A 154 -0.86 9.74 -8.23
CA ALA A 154 -0.11 8.81 -9.08
C ALA A 154 -0.60 8.87 -10.55
N GLY A 155 -1.04 10.05 -11.00
CA GLY A 155 -1.48 10.30 -12.37
C GLY A 155 -0.53 11.22 -13.12
N GLY A 156 -0.54 11.11 -14.46
CA GLY A 156 0.33 11.93 -15.32
C GLY A 156 1.81 11.61 -15.15
N LYS A 157 2.63 12.67 -15.05
CA LYS A 157 4.07 12.57 -14.77
C LYS A 157 4.34 13.01 -13.34
N ILE A 158 5.14 12.23 -12.64
CA ILE A 158 5.56 12.46 -11.26
C ILE A 158 6.86 13.26 -11.27
N ASN A 159 6.98 14.22 -10.35
CA ASN A 159 8.15 15.10 -10.26
C ASN A 159 9.38 14.34 -9.69
N PRO A 160 10.61 14.85 -9.89
CA PRO A 160 11.83 14.15 -9.48
C PRO A 160 12.12 14.17 -7.98
N ALA A 161 11.28 14.78 -7.13
CA ALA A 161 11.47 14.75 -5.67
C ALA A 161 11.06 13.40 -5.04
N TYR A 162 10.51 12.48 -5.85
CA TYR A 162 10.04 11.18 -5.39
C TYR A 162 11.07 10.08 -5.57
N PHE A 163 11.20 9.26 -4.54
CA PHE A 163 11.77 7.92 -4.61
C PHE A 163 10.63 6.91 -4.73
N PHE A 164 10.87 5.86 -5.50
CA PHE A 164 9.89 4.80 -5.73
C PHE A 164 10.38 3.51 -5.11
N LEU A 165 9.63 3.01 -4.14
CA LEU A 165 9.96 1.76 -3.48
C LEU A 165 9.65 0.60 -4.41
N ALA A 166 10.65 -0.26 -4.60
CA ALA A 166 10.53 -1.53 -5.29
C ALA A 166 11.11 -2.64 -4.41
N VAL A 167 10.70 -3.88 -4.67
CA VAL A 167 11.23 -5.07 -4.01
C VAL A 167 11.51 -6.15 -5.03
N ARG A 168 12.47 -7.04 -4.74
CA ARG A 168 12.90 -8.08 -5.69
C ARG A 168 11.72 -9.02 -6.00
N LYS A 169 11.60 -9.44 -7.26
CA LYS A 169 10.63 -10.45 -7.68
C LYS A 169 10.99 -11.84 -7.16
#